data_AF-A0A957BTA1-F1
#
_entry.id   AF-A0A957BTA1-F1
#
_cell.length_a   1.000
_cell.length_b   1.000
_cell.length_c   1.000
_cell.angle_alpha   90.00
_cell.angle_beta   90.00
_cell.angle_gamma   90.00
#
_symmetry.space_group_name_H-M   'P 1'
#
loop_
_entity.id
_entity.type
_entity.pdbx_description
1 polymer ?
#
loop_
_entity_poly.entity_id
_entity_poly.type
_entity_poly.pdbx_seq_one_letter_code
_entity_poly.pdbx_strand_id
1 'polypeptide(L)'
;MKRTVLSSLFTLCVLALLTIVMSSQPANAQDSAAATNITFNGMEISVEGSGAVASGSTLIISAAGSYHLSGTLTDGQVIVDTDDTQPVTLILDNASLSSATSAPLYIKEAETVTLVLAEGTTNTLADAASYVYAN
;
A
#
# COMPACT_ATOMS: atom_id res chain seq x y z
N MET A 1 1.95 -16.58 -30.42
CA MET A 1 2.58 -16.72 -29.08
C MET A 1 3.01 -15.33 -28.64
N LYS A 2 2.35 -14.82 -27.60
CA LYS A 2 2.69 -13.70 -26.68
C LYS A 2 3.49 -12.52 -27.23
N ARG A 3 2.85 -11.34 -27.24
CA ARG A 3 3.29 -10.08 -26.59
C ARG A 3 2.64 -8.86 -27.26
N THR A 4 1.71 -8.19 -26.58
CA THR A 4 1.35 -6.80 -26.91
C THR A 4 0.96 -6.03 -25.64
N VAL A 5 1.93 -5.22 -25.19
CA VAL A 5 1.89 -3.90 -24.54
C VAL A 5 0.53 -3.37 -24.05
N LEU A 6 0.43 -3.03 -22.76
CA LEU A 6 -0.55 -2.06 -22.27
C LEU A 6 0.13 -1.04 -21.35
N SER A 7 0.85 -0.13 -21.98
CA SER A 7 1.26 1.16 -21.42
C SER A 7 0.11 2.15 -21.68
N SER A 8 -0.29 2.86 -20.63
CA SER A 8 -1.02 4.13 -20.65
C SER A 8 -2.42 4.18 -21.30
N LEU A 9 -3.46 4.14 -20.48
CA LEU A 9 -4.60 5.02 -20.70
C LEU A 9 -5.28 5.41 -19.37
N PHE A 10 -5.11 6.69 -19.07
CA PHE A 10 -5.93 7.52 -18.19
C PHE A 10 -7.44 7.19 -18.35
N THR A 11 -8.09 6.71 -17.30
CA THR A 11 -9.56 6.83 -17.14
C THR A 11 -9.84 7.12 -15.67
N LEU A 12 -9.81 8.42 -15.38
CA LEU A 12 -10.52 9.03 -14.27
C LEU A 12 -12.02 8.68 -14.40
N CYS A 13 -12.66 8.40 -13.26
CA CYS A 13 -14.10 8.20 -13.06
C CYS A 13 -14.59 6.74 -13.02
N VAL A 14 -14.36 6.06 -11.89
CA VAL A 14 -15.34 5.10 -11.37
C VAL A 14 -15.76 5.55 -9.98
N LEU A 15 -16.69 6.52 -9.95
CA LEU A 15 -17.60 6.71 -8.83
C LEU A 15 -18.61 5.54 -8.87
N ALA A 16 -18.18 4.37 -8.42
CA ALA A 16 -19.09 3.27 -8.14
C ALA A 16 -18.52 2.44 -6.98
N LEU A 17 -19.34 2.38 -5.93
CA LEU A 17 -19.26 1.47 -4.80
C LEU A 17 -18.86 0.05 -5.30
N LEU A 18 -17.57 -0.29 -5.27
CA LEU A 18 -17.10 -1.60 -5.73
C LEU A 18 -16.99 -2.53 -4.53
N THR A 19 -18.03 -3.35 -4.34
CA THR A 19 -17.95 -4.56 -3.52
C THR A 19 -16.87 -5.48 -4.09
N ILE A 20 -15.73 -5.55 -3.41
CA ILE A 20 -14.68 -6.54 -3.72
C ILE A 20 -15.24 -7.92 -3.37
N VAL A 21 -15.28 -8.81 -4.37
CA VAL A 21 -15.64 -10.22 -4.18
C VAL A 21 -14.55 -10.89 -3.36
N MET A 22 -14.94 -11.39 -2.17
CA MET A 22 -14.06 -12.09 -1.24
C MET A 22 -13.75 -13.50 -1.74
N SER A 23 -12.53 -13.73 -2.21
CA SER A 23 -11.94 -15.08 -2.21
C SER A 23 -11.19 -15.25 -0.90
N SER A 24 -11.83 -15.89 0.08
CA SER A 24 -11.19 -16.31 1.32
C SER A 24 -10.22 -17.47 1.02
N GLN A 25 -8.98 -17.13 0.70
CA GLN A 25 -7.90 -18.12 0.74
C GLN A 25 -7.43 -18.22 2.19
N PRO A 26 -7.28 -19.45 2.75
CA PRO A 26 -6.74 -19.60 4.10
C PRO A 26 -5.34 -18.98 4.12
N ALA A 27 -5.07 -18.10 5.08
CA ALA A 27 -3.76 -17.55 5.30
C ALA A 27 -2.75 -18.70 5.51
N ASN A 28 -1.99 -19.03 4.46
CA ASN A 28 -0.84 -19.90 4.58
C ASN A 28 0.16 -19.18 5.49
N ALA A 29 0.21 -19.63 6.75
CA ALA A 29 1.10 -19.17 7.81
C ALA A 29 2.57 -19.52 7.53
N GLN A 30 3.12 -19.00 6.44
CA GLN A 30 4.49 -19.30 6.04
C GLN A 30 5.11 -18.17 5.21
N ASP A 31 5.30 -16.99 5.81
CA ASP A 31 6.46 -16.12 5.50
C ASP A 31 6.77 -15.08 6.60
N SER A 32 6.70 -15.49 7.88
CA SER A 32 7.01 -14.58 9.00
C SER A 32 8.54 -14.40 9.24
N ALA A 33 9.39 -14.74 8.26
CA ALA A 33 10.84 -14.77 8.47
C ALA A 33 11.59 -13.51 7.98
N ALA A 34 10.96 -12.60 7.22
CA ALA A 34 11.59 -11.36 6.78
C ALA A 34 10.61 -10.21 6.43
N ALA A 35 9.40 -10.22 6.99
CA ALA A 35 8.46 -9.13 6.76
C ALA A 35 8.98 -7.84 7.44
N THR A 36 9.03 -6.74 6.69
CA THR A 36 9.36 -5.43 7.25
C THR A 36 8.13 -4.89 7.96
N ASN A 37 8.27 -4.63 9.27
CA ASN A 37 7.18 -4.12 10.08
C ASN A 37 7.13 -2.60 10.01
N ILE A 38 5.95 -2.07 9.71
CA ILE A 38 5.68 -0.64 9.64
C ILE A 38 4.55 -0.32 10.60
N THR A 39 4.84 0.56 11.56
CA THR A 39 3.87 1.02 12.54
C THR A 39 3.62 2.51 12.39
N PHE A 40 2.36 2.88 12.25
CA PHE A 40 1.90 4.26 12.16
C PHE A 40 1.36 4.74 13.51
N ASN A 41 1.84 5.90 13.98
CA ASN A 41 1.37 6.53 15.21
C ASN A 41 1.11 8.02 14.98
N GLY A 42 -0.09 8.34 14.51
CA GLY A 42 -0.47 9.71 14.16
C GLY A 42 0.19 10.14 12.86
N MET A 43 1.28 10.91 12.94
CA MET A 43 2.08 11.33 11.79
C MET A 43 3.47 10.68 11.76
N GLU A 44 3.81 9.92 12.80
CA GLU A 44 5.09 9.23 12.89
C GLU A 44 5.00 7.83 12.28
N ILE A 45 6.07 7.44 11.58
CA ILE A 45 6.18 6.15 10.91
C ILE A 45 7.45 5.47 11.42
N SER A 46 7.28 4.31 12.05
CA SER A 46 8.38 3.46 12.49
C SER A 46 8.54 2.30 11.52
N VAL A 47 9.77 2.07 11.06
CA VAL A 47 10.10 0.98 10.12
C VAL A 47 11.12 0.07 10.77
N GLU A 48 10.76 -1.20 10.93
CA GLU A 48 11.63 -2.26 11.44
C GLU A 48 11.85 -3.29 10.33
N GLY A 49 12.98 -3.21 9.65
CA GLY A 49 13.33 -4.09 8.54
C GLY A 49 14.11 -3.35 7.46
N SER A 50 14.01 -3.83 6.23
CA SER A 50 14.69 -3.28 5.06
C SER A 50 13.74 -3.10 3.88
N GLY A 51 14.12 -2.29 2.89
CA GLY A 51 13.30 -2.08 1.69
C GLY A 51 12.23 -0.99 1.84
N ALA A 52 12.08 -0.40 3.02
CA ALA A 52 11.24 0.77 3.25
C ALA A 52 11.98 1.84 4.05
N VAL A 53 11.66 3.10 3.78
CA VAL A 53 12.18 4.28 4.47
C VAL A 53 11.02 5.21 4.81
N ALA A 54 10.98 5.68 6.06
CA ALA A 54 10.10 6.76 6.47
C ALA A 54 10.76 8.12 6.26
N SER A 55 10.04 9.04 5.63
CA SER A 55 10.41 10.44 5.48
C SER A 55 9.25 11.30 6.01
N GLY A 56 9.32 11.64 7.31
CA GLY A 56 8.21 12.31 8.00
C GLY A 56 6.94 11.45 8.00
N SER A 57 5.85 11.97 7.42
CA SER A 57 4.58 11.27 7.24
C SER A 57 4.46 10.50 5.92
N THR A 58 5.55 10.37 5.17
CA THR A 58 5.60 9.59 3.92
C THR A 58 6.42 8.33 4.11
N LEU A 59 5.85 7.17 3.82
CA LEU A 59 6.57 5.91 3.73
C LEU A 59 6.94 5.65 2.26
N ILE A 60 8.19 5.32 1.99
CA ILE A 60 8.67 4.96 0.65
C ILE A 60 9.16 3.51 0.69
N ILE A 61 8.52 2.65 -0.09
CA ILE A 61 8.89 1.24 -0.29
C ILE A 61 9.64 1.15 -1.61
N SER A 62 10.93 0.82 -1.54
CA SER A 62 11.85 0.83 -2.69
C SER A 62 12.44 -0.54 -3.03
N ALA A 63 11.93 -1.60 -2.41
CA ALA A 63 12.35 -2.98 -2.70
C ALA A 63 11.15 -3.92 -2.68
N ALA A 64 11.22 -4.98 -3.47
CA ALA A 64 10.26 -6.07 -3.36
C ALA A 64 10.38 -6.79 -2.01
N GLY A 65 9.25 -7.27 -1.50
CA GLY A 65 9.19 -7.91 -0.19
C GLY A 65 7.80 -7.86 0.43
N SER A 66 7.71 -8.37 1.66
CA SER A 66 6.50 -8.38 2.46
C SER A 66 6.57 -7.28 3.52
N TYR A 67 5.52 -6.47 3.60
CA TYR A 67 5.44 -5.29 4.46
C TYR A 67 4.20 -5.40 5.33
N HIS A 68 4.38 -5.39 6.65
CA HIS A 68 3.28 -5.49 7.61
C HIS A 68 2.95 -4.09 8.13
N LEU A 69 1.80 -3.57 7.75
CA LEU A 69 1.35 -2.21 8.05
C LEU A 69 0.31 -2.26 9.16
N SER A 70 0.55 -1.55 10.26
CA SER A 70 -0.37 -1.47 11.40
C SER A 70 -0.40 -0.07 12.04
N GLY A 71 -1.50 0.25 12.72
CA GLY A 71 -1.66 1.51 13.44
C GLY A 71 -2.41 2.58 12.64
N THR A 72 -2.20 3.85 12.98
CA THR A 72 -2.97 4.96 12.38
C THR A 72 -2.04 6.05 11.83
N LEU A 73 -2.18 6.36 10.54
CA LEU A 73 -1.58 7.49 9.85
C LEU A 73 -2.69 8.52 9.56
N THR A 74 -2.68 9.66 10.25
CA THR A 74 -3.76 10.66 10.17
C THR A 74 -3.68 11.55 8.94
N ASP A 75 -2.46 11.85 8.49
CA ASP A 75 -2.22 12.60 7.26
C ASP A 75 -0.84 12.22 6.72
N GLY A 76 -0.83 11.38 5.68
CA GLY A 76 0.41 10.90 5.09
C GLY A 76 0.18 10.06 3.85
N GLN A 77 1.25 9.45 3.35
CA GLN A 77 1.22 8.67 2.12
C GLN A 77 2.16 7.48 2.21
N VAL A 78 1.70 6.33 1.71
CA VAL A 78 2.53 5.15 1.44
C VAL A 78 2.82 5.10 -0.05
N ILE A 79 4.07 5.24 -0.43
CA ILE A 79 4.55 5.21 -1.81
C ILE A 79 5.26 3.87 -2.06
N VAL A 80 4.86 3.17 -3.12
CA VAL A 80 5.60 2.01 -3.64
C VAL A 80 6.32 2.45 -4.92
N ASP A 81 7.65 2.42 -4.88
CA ASP A 81 8.56 2.90 -5.94
C ASP A 81 9.74 1.93 -6.06
N THR A 82 9.49 0.79 -6.70
CA THR A 82 10.50 -0.27 -6.90
C THR A 82 10.58 -0.69 -8.36
N ASP A 83 11.81 -0.84 -8.84
CA ASP A 83 12.13 -1.37 -10.17
C ASP A 83 12.27 -2.89 -10.17
N ASP A 84 12.07 -3.53 -9.02
CA ASP A 84 12.18 -4.98 -8.88
C ASP A 84 11.06 -5.70 -9.64
N THR A 85 11.41 -6.84 -10.24
CA THR A 85 10.44 -7.70 -10.93
C THR A 85 9.64 -8.58 -9.97
N GLN A 86 10.04 -8.61 -8.70
CA GLN A 86 9.41 -9.43 -7.67
C GLN A 86 8.20 -8.68 -7.08
N PRO A 87 7.15 -9.41 -6.65
CA PRO A 87 5.94 -8.77 -6.13
C PRO A 87 6.20 -8.11 -4.76
N VAL A 88 5.57 -6.95 -4.56
CA VAL A 88 5.46 -6.29 -3.25
C VAL A 88 4.17 -6.77 -2.58
N THR A 89 4.27 -7.27 -1.36
CA THR A 89 3.10 -7.68 -0.57
C THR A 89 2.90 -6.70 0.59
N LEU A 90 1.77 -6.03 0.60
CA LEU A 90 1.33 -5.13 1.67
C LEU A 90 0.29 -5.85 2.52
N ILE A 91 0.58 -6.09 3.79
CA ILE A 91 -0.31 -6.75 4.73
C ILE A 91 -0.86 -5.68 5.68
N LEU A 92 -2.15 -5.39 5.60
CA LEU A 92 -2.83 -4.43 6.46
C LEU A 92 -3.40 -5.15 7.69
N ASP A 93 -2.90 -4.80 8.87
CA ASP A 93 -3.30 -5.35 10.16
C ASP A 93 -3.71 -4.21 11.12
N ASN A 94 -5.02 -3.92 11.16
CA ASN A 94 -5.57 -2.75 11.86
C ASN A 94 -4.89 -1.42 11.43
N ALA A 95 -4.66 -1.27 10.13
CA ALA A 95 -4.10 -0.07 9.54
C ALA A 95 -5.21 0.93 9.17
N SER A 96 -5.08 2.16 9.66
CA SER A 96 -5.93 3.29 9.30
C SER A 96 -5.08 4.37 8.66
N LEU A 97 -5.13 4.50 7.33
CA LEU A 97 -4.35 5.43 6.55
C LEU A 97 -5.23 6.54 6.01
N SER A 98 -4.88 7.79 6.30
CA SER A 98 -5.59 8.97 5.84
C SER A 98 -4.62 9.96 5.20
N SER A 99 -5.06 10.62 4.12
CA SER A 99 -4.34 11.71 3.47
C SER A 99 -5.31 12.84 3.15
N ALA A 100 -4.99 14.06 3.58
CA ALA A 100 -5.83 15.23 3.33
C ALA A 100 -5.57 15.88 1.97
N THR A 101 -4.47 15.54 1.31
CA THR A 101 -4.00 16.19 0.06
C THR A 101 -3.91 15.26 -1.14
N SER A 102 -3.82 13.94 -0.92
CA SER A 102 -3.57 12.95 -1.97
C SER A 102 -4.14 11.57 -1.62
N ALA A 103 -3.64 10.52 -2.29
CA ALA A 103 -3.95 9.14 -1.94
C ALA A 103 -3.10 8.71 -0.72
N PRO A 104 -3.69 8.03 0.28
CA PRO A 104 -2.94 7.45 1.39
C PRO A 104 -2.04 6.29 0.95
N LEU A 105 -2.34 5.65 -0.18
CA LEU A 105 -1.53 4.61 -0.82
C LEU A 105 -1.35 4.96 -2.30
N TYR A 106 -0.11 5.16 -2.72
CA TYR A 106 0.28 5.50 -4.08
C TYR A 106 1.31 4.51 -4.61
N ILE A 107 0.97 3.81 -5.69
CA ILE A 107 1.89 2.90 -6.38
C ILE A 107 2.45 3.67 -7.57
N LYS A 108 3.71 4.11 -7.44
CA LYS A 108 4.41 4.86 -8.48
C LYS A 108 4.99 3.90 -9.52
N GLU A 109 5.75 2.91 -9.06
CA GLU A 109 6.39 1.90 -9.91
C GLU A 109 6.51 0.58 -9.13
N ALA A 110 6.02 -0.51 -9.73
CA ALA A 110 6.15 -1.88 -9.24
C ALA A 110 5.66 -2.86 -10.32
N GLU A 111 6.28 -4.03 -10.46
CA GLU A 111 5.77 -5.06 -11.39
C GLU A 111 4.43 -5.63 -10.91
N THR A 112 4.28 -5.90 -9.62
CA THR A 112 3.04 -6.41 -9.02
C THR A 112 2.96 -6.00 -7.55
N VAL A 113 1.78 -5.54 -7.13
CA VAL A 113 1.48 -5.23 -5.72
C VAL A 113 0.30 -6.08 -5.26
N THR A 114 0.51 -6.85 -4.20
CA THR A 114 -0.53 -7.66 -3.54
C THR A 114 -0.91 -7.00 -2.22
N LEU A 115 -2.20 -6.71 -2.05
CA LEU A 115 -2.73 -6.21 -0.78
C LEU A 115 -3.45 -7.33 -0.04
N VAL A 116 -3.00 -7.62 1.17
CA VAL A 116 -3.54 -8.65 2.05
C VAL A 116 -4.12 -7.95 3.28
N LEU A 117 -5.31 -8.34 3.71
CA LEU A 117 -5.90 -7.85 4.95
C LEU A 117 -5.80 -8.97 5.99
N ALA A 118 -5.24 -8.66 7.15
CA ALA A 118 -5.16 -9.63 8.25
C ALA A 118 -6.56 -10.03 8.72
N GLU A 119 -6.76 -11.32 9.00
CA GLU A 119 -8.05 -11.86 9.39
C GLU A 119 -8.57 -11.20 10.68
N GLY A 120 -9.86 -10.83 10.69
CA GLY A 120 -10.49 -10.22 11.86
C GLY A 120 -10.11 -8.74 12.09
N THR A 121 -9.34 -8.12 11.20
CA THR A 121 -8.98 -6.70 11.30
C THR A 121 -9.86 -5.81 10.44
N THR A 122 -10.01 -4.55 10.87
CA THR A 122 -10.63 -3.49 10.05
C THR A 122 -9.55 -2.54 9.61
N ASN A 123 -9.41 -2.37 8.29
CA ASN A 123 -8.45 -1.46 7.69
C ASN A 123 -9.17 -0.33 6.96
N THR A 124 -8.72 0.90 7.17
CA THR A 124 -9.36 2.10 6.63
C THR A 124 -8.37 2.83 5.73
N LEU A 125 -8.77 3.15 4.51
CA LEU A 125 -8.04 4.07 3.64
C LEU A 125 -8.95 5.25 3.32
N ALA A 126 -8.56 6.45 3.77
CA ALA A 126 -9.27 7.69 3.54
C ALA A 126 -8.42 8.62 2.67
N ASP A 127 -8.87 8.91 1.46
CA ASP A 127 -8.20 9.83 0.55
C ASP A 127 -8.77 11.25 0.63
N ALA A 128 -8.04 12.17 0.02
CA ALA A 128 -8.44 13.56 -0.06
C ALA A 128 -9.67 13.70 -0.97
N ALA A 129 -10.67 14.46 -0.52
CA ALA A 129 -11.83 14.82 -1.35
C ALA A 129 -11.47 15.63 -2.61
N SER A 130 -10.25 16.18 -2.66
CA SER A 130 -9.70 16.90 -3.81
C SER A 130 -8.18 16.70 -3.85
N TYR A 131 -7.68 16.11 -4.94
CA TYR A 131 -6.26 15.86 -5.11
C TYR A 131 -5.55 17.14 -5.55
N VAL A 132 -4.52 17.54 -4.80
CA VAL A 132 -3.63 18.62 -5.21
C VAL A 132 -2.43 18.00 -5.92
N TYR A 133 -2.43 18.03 -7.25
CA TYR A 133 -1.24 17.71 -8.03
C TYR A 133 -0.30 18.92 -7.97
N ALA A 134 0.90 18.76 -7.42
CA ALA A 134 1.92 19.78 -7.52
C ALA A 134 2.29 19.97 -9.01
N ASN A 135 2.20 21.21 -9.49
CA ASN A 135 2.44 21.60 -10.88
C ASN A 135 3.88 22.05 -11.11
#